data_AF-B4PPX6-F1
#
_entry.id   AF-B4PPX6-F1
#
_cell.length_a   1.000
_cell.length_b   1.000
_cell.length_c   1.000
_cell.angle_alpha   90.00
_cell.angle_beta   90.00
_cell.angle_gamma   90.00
#
_symmetry.space_group_name_H-M   'P 1'
#
loop_
_entity.id
_entity.type
_entity.pdbx_description
1 polymer ?
#
loop_
_entity_poly.entity_id
_entity_poly.type
_entity_poly.pdbx_seq_one_letter_code
_entity_poly.pdbx_strand_id
1 'polypeptide(L)'
;MFLSRKEIVSLLLFLTAIISVLNASVFGNVLPLHVSYEQLAQQVVCVGTAYICLIYALSTWLYHSNYSRTRLHMRLVLLAMLLIMILFNCCSTYYFLKGVSFSKLGDSMELVFLFSSFAVASKSVSLSMSAICVALLIVIMVILIVTIIQTQRRHRRDRERNLESQK
;
A
#
# COMPACT_ATOMS: atom_id res chain seq x y z
N MET A 1 -14.95 -19.11 -14.26
CA MET A 1 -13.48 -19.10 -14.16
C MET A 1 -13.11 -18.40 -12.86
N PHE A 2 -12.87 -19.14 -11.77
CA PHE A 2 -12.58 -18.53 -10.47
C PHE A 2 -11.14 -18.03 -10.45
N LEU A 3 -10.92 -16.72 -10.26
CA LEU A 3 -9.58 -16.15 -10.11
C LEU A 3 -8.83 -16.85 -8.97
N SER A 4 -7.55 -17.15 -9.19
CA SER A 4 -6.68 -17.68 -8.16
C SER A 4 -6.41 -16.61 -7.10
N ARG A 5 -6.27 -16.99 -5.82
CA ARG A 5 -5.98 -16.02 -4.74
C ARG A 5 -4.72 -15.17 -5.01
N LYS A 6 -3.77 -15.70 -5.78
CA LYS A 6 -2.56 -14.99 -6.20
C LYS A 6 -2.90 -13.85 -7.17
N GLU A 7 -3.80 -14.09 -8.11
CA GLU A 7 -4.26 -13.10 -9.09
C GLU A 7 -5.07 -12.01 -8.39
N ILE A 8 -5.90 -12.38 -7.40
CA ILE A 8 -6.62 -11.40 -6.57
C ILE A 8 -5.65 -10.46 -5.85
N VAL A 9 -4.61 -11.01 -5.21
CA VAL A 9 -3.56 -10.20 -4.54
C VAL A 9 -2.83 -9.31 -5.55
N SER A 10 -2.51 -9.85 -6.73
CA SER A 10 -1.87 -9.08 -7.81
C SER A 10 -2.73 -7.91 -8.29
N LEU A 11 -4.02 -8.14 -8.50
CA LEU A 11 -4.96 -7.10 -8.93
C LEU A 11 -5.14 -6.03 -7.86
N LEU A 12 -5.23 -6.43 -6.58
CA LEU A 12 -5.29 -5.49 -5.46
C LEU A 12 -4.03 -4.62 -5.35
N LEU A 13 -2.85 -5.23 -5.50
CA LEU A 13 -1.57 -4.50 -5.53
C LEU A 13 -1.53 -3.53 -6.72
N PHE A 14 -1.98 -3.95 -7.89
CA PHE A 14 -2.04 -3.11 -9.08
C PHE A 14 -2.99 -1.92 -8.91
N LEU A 15 -4.18 -2.14 -8.36
CA LEU A 15 -5.13 -1.08 -8.02
C LEU A 15 -4.51 -0.08 -7.02
N THR A 16 -3.82 -0.60 -6.00
CA THR A 16 -3.12 0.22 -4.99
C THR A 16 -2.03 1.08 -5.62
N ALA A 17 -1.30 0.54 -6.59
CA ALA A 17 -0.30 1.29 -7.34
C ALA A 17 -0.94 2.42 -8.16
N ILE A 18 -2.05 2.17 -8.87
CA ILE A 18 -2.76 3.20 -9.65
C ILE A 18 -3.20 4.34 -8.73
N ILE A 19 -3.83 4.01 -7.60
CA ILE A 19 -4.28 5.02 -6.62
C ILE A 19 -3.09 5.84 -6.11
N SER A 20 -1.98 5.18 -5.81
CA SER A 20 -0.78 5.86 -5.30
C SER A 20 -0.12 6.76 -6.34
N VAL A 21 -0.09 6.35 -7.62
CA VAL A 21 0.40 7.20 -8.73
C VAL A 21 -0.51 8.39 -8.97
N LEU A 22 -1.84 8.19 -8.96
CA LEU A 22 -2.80 9.28 -9.10
C LEU A 22 -2.65 10.27 -7.94
N ASN A 23 -2.47 9.78 -6.72
CA ASN A 23 -2.27 10.64 -5.54
C ASN A 23 -0.99 11.47 -5.65
N ALA A 24 0.11 10.85 -6.08
CA ALA A 24 1.39 11.53 -6.24
C ALA A 24 1.39 12.56 -7.40
N SER A 25 0.78 12.22 -8.54
CA SER A 25 0.86 13.00 -9.78
C SER A 25 -0.20 14.09 -9.90
N VAL A 26 -1.44 13.82 -9.51
CA VAL A 26 -2.57 14.76 -9.66
C VAL A 26 -2.67 15.70 -8.47
N PHE A 27 -2.56 15.15 -7.25
CA PHE A 27 -2.86 15.92 -6.03
C PHE A 27 -1.61 16.48 -5.35
N GLY A 28 -0.46 15.82 -5.51
CA GLY A 28 0.81 16.36 -5.05
C GLY A 28 1.33 17.57 -5.85
N ASN A 29 0.85 17.78 -7.09
CA ASN A 29 1.21 18.92 -7.93
C ASN A 29 0.38 20.19 -7.66
N VAL A 30 -0.54 20.16 -6.70
CA VAL A 30 -1.53 21.24 -6.50
C VAL A 30 -0.97 22.44 -5.73
N LEU A 31 0.22 22.34 -5.15
CA LEU A 31 0.93 23.50 -4.60
C LEU A 31 2.33 23.60 -5.22
N PRO A 32 2.81 24.82 -5.56
CA PRO A 32 4.15 25.00 -6.06
C PRO A 32 5.15 24.51 -5.00
N LEU A 33 6.05 23.62 -5.42
CA LEU A 33 7.02 22.82 -4.65
C LEU A 33 7.90 23.57 -3.63
N HIS A 34 7.79 24.89 -3.50
CA HIS A 34 8.62 25.72 -2.64
C HIS A 34 8.06 25.94 -1.21
N VAL A 35 6.88 25.42 -0.85
CA VAL A 35 6.22 25.80 0.42
C VAL A 35 5.91 24.64 1.40
N SER A 36 5.90 23.35 1.01
CA SER A 36 5.55 22.27 1.96
C SER A 36 6.36 20.98 1.79
N TYR A 37 7.28 20.74 2.73
CA TYR A 37 8.05 19.49 2.86
C TYR A 37 7.16 18.26 3.12
N GLU A 38 6.00 18.45 3.73
CA GLU A 38 5.07 17.36 4.06
C GLU A 38 4.39 16.78 2.82
N GLN A 39 4.07 17.64 1.84
CA GLN A 39 3.52 17.22 0.56
C GLN A 39 4.54 16.42 -0.25
N LEU A 40 5.79 16.90 -0.27
CA LEU A 40 6.89 16.19 -0.93
C LEU A 40 7.10 14.80 -0.30
N ALA A 41 7.08 14.72 1.04
CA ALA A 41 7.18 13.44 1.75
C ALA A 41 6.03 12.49 1.36
N GLN A 42 4.79 12.98 1.32
CA GLN A 42 3.63 12.20 0.89
C GLN A 42 3.75 11.70 -0.55
N GLN A 43 4.23 12.53 -1.47
CA GLN A 43 4.48 12.14 -2.86
C GLN A 43 5.54 11.05 -2.97
N VAL A 44 6.68 11.22 -2.29
CA VAL A 44 7.77 10.24 -2.32
C VAL A 44 7.30 8.89 -1.77
N VAL A 45 6.55 8.90 -0.67
CA VAL A 45 5.97 7.68 -0.08
C VAL A 45 4.96 7.05 -1.03
N CYS A 46 4.09 7.82 -1.67
CA CYS A 46 3.13 7.32 -2.65
C CYS A 46 3.81 6.70 -3.87
N VAL A 47 4.85 7.34 -4.43
CA VAL A 47 5.63 6.81 -5.56
C VAL A 47 6.37 5.53 -5.17
N GLY A 48 7.03 5.51 -4.02
CA GLY A 48 7.70 4.31 -3.50
C GLY A 48 6.72 3.15 -3.29
N THR A 49 5.54 3.46 -2.76
CA THR A 49 4.45 2.48 -2.57
C THR A 49 3.98 1.92 -3.91
N ALA A 50 3.74 2.78 -4.90
CA ALA A 50 3.36 2.37 -6.24
C ALA A 50 4.41 1.47 -6.91
N TYR A 51 5.69 1.84 -6.81
CA TYR A 51 6.80 1.08 -7.38
C TYR A 51 6.86 -0.34 -6.82
N ILE A 52 6.80 -0.48 -5.49
CA ILE A 52 6.83 -1.78 -4.83
C ILE A 52 5.59 -2.59 -5.21
N CYS A 53 4.40 -1.99 -5.17
CA CYS A 53 3.16 -2.64 -5.57
C CYS A 53 3.19 -3.16 -7.02
N LEU A 54 3.73 -2.38 -7.97
CA LEU A 54 3.87 -2.79 -9.36
C LEU A 54 4.82 -3.96 -9.54
N ILE A 55 6.00 -3.91 -8.90
CA ILE A 55 6.96 -5.02 -8.95
C ILE A 55 6.31 -6.31 -8.47
N TYR A 56 5.62 -6.27 -7.34
CA TYR A 56 5.01 -7.47 -6.77
C TYR A 56 3.77 -7.92 -7.54
N ALA A 57 2.94 -7.01 -8.06
CA ALA A 57 1.84 -7.38 -8.95
C ALA A 57 2.36 -8.11 -10.19
N LEU A 58 3.31 -7.49 -10.91
CA LEU A 58 3.89 -8.08 -12.12
C LEU A 58 4.66 -9.37 -11.84
N SER A 59 5.29 -9.49 -10.67
CA SER A 59 6.00 -10.72 -10.28
C SER A 59 5.09 -11.95 -10.29
N THR A 60 3.80 -11.77 -9.99
CA THR A 60 2.80 -12.85 -9.99
C THR A 60 2.54 -13.42 -11.38
N TRP A 61 2.67 -12.59 -12.42
CA TRP A 61 2.45 -12.98 -13.82
C TRP A 61 3.75 -13.37 -14.51
N LEU A 62 4.84 -12.65 -14.26
CA LEU A 62 6.13 -12.88 -14.93
C LEU A 62 6.93 -14.03 -14.30
N TYR A 63 6.94 -14.13 -12.98
CA TYR A 63 7.65 -15.20 -12.28
C TYR A 63 6.67 -16.30 -11.92
N HIS A 64 6.29 -17.10 -12.93
CA HIS A 64 5.70 -18.42 -12.73
C HIS A 64 6.76 -19.39 -12.17
N SER A 65 7.41 -19.03 -11.05
CA SER A 65 8.54 -19.77 -10.50
C SER A 65 8.08 -21.16 -10.07
N ASN A 66 8.66 -22.16 -10.73
CA ASN A 66 8.38 -23.58 -10.57
C ASN A 66 8.92 -24.17 -9.24
N TYR A 67 9.56 -23.35 -8.39
CA TYR A 67 10.16 -23.80 -7.13
C TYR A 67 9.32 -23.43 -5.90
N SER A 68 9.02 -24.42 -5.05
CA SER A 68 8.17 -24.28 -3.86
C SER A 68 8.85 -23.52 -2.71
N ARG A 69 10.16 -23.74 -2.49
CA ARG A 69 10.92 -23.16 -1.36
C ARG A 69 11.14 -21.66 -1.50
N THR A 70 11.53 -21.19 -2.70
CA THR A 70 11.72 -19.76 -3.02
C THR A 70 10.41 -18.97 -2.87
N ARG A 71 9.26 -19.63 -3.05
CA ARG A 71 7.93 -19.01 -2.97
C ARG A 71 7.54 -18.57 -1.56
N LEU A 72 8.02 -19.27 -0.53
CA LEU A 72 7.75 -18.89 0.87
C LEU A 72 8.64 -17.72 1.29
N HIS A 73 9.93 -17.73 0.91
CA HIS A 73 10.83 -16.60 1.15
C HIS A 73 10.33 -15.32 0.47
N MET A 74 9.90 -15.36 -0.79
CA MET A 74 9.33 -14.18 -1.45
C MET A 74 8.07 -13.65 -0.76
N ARG A 75 7.19 -14.54 -0.25
CA ARG A 75 5.99 -14.12 0.50
C ARG A 75 6.34 -13.44 1.82
N LEU A 76 7.37 -13.92 2.52
CA LEU A 76 7.83 -13.29 3.77
C LEU A 76 8.45 -11.93 3.50
N VAL A 77 9.26 -11.79 2.45
CA VAL A 77 9.82 -10.50 2.03
C VAL A 77 8.70 -9.53 1.65
N LEU A 78 7.71 -9.97 0.87
CA LEU A 78 6.54 -9.16 0.54
C LEU A 78 5.79 -8.70 1.80
N LEU A 79 5.62 -9.58 2.79
CA LEU A 79 4.95 -9.25 4.05
C LEU A 79 5.74 -8.22 4.87
N ALA A 80 7.07 -8.34 4.93
CA ALA A 80 7.93 -7.36 5.57
C ALA A 80 7.88 -6.00 4.85
N MET A 81 7.92 -5.99 3.51
CA MET A 81 7.79 -4.78 2.71
C MET A 81 6.43 -4.10 2.91
N LEU A 82 5.34 -4.87 2.95
CA LEU A 82 3.99 -4.35 3.21
C LEU A 82 3.90 -3.68 4.59
N LEU A 83 4.49 -4.27 5.63
CA LEU A 83 4.53 -3.65 6.97
C LEU A 83 5.26 -2.31 6.94
N ILE A 84 6.42 -2.26 6.29
CA ILE A 84 7.20 -1.03 6.15
C ILE A 84 6.40 0.02 5.36
N MET A 85 5.75 -0.38 4.27
CA MET A 85 4.91 0.51 3.46
C MET A 85 3.72 1.07 4.24
N ILE A 86 3.02 0.24 5.02
CA ILE A 86 1.91 0.68 5.88
C ILE A 86 2.42 1.71 6.89
N LEU A 87 3.56 1.43 7.54
CA LEU A 87 4.13 2.33 8.54
C LEU A 87 4.48 3.68 7.92
N PHE A 88 5.15 3.70 6.77
CA PHE A 88 5.48 4.95 6.08
C PHE A 88 4.24 5.70 5.58
N ASN A 89 3.23 5.01 5.02
CA ASN A 89 1.99 5.66 4.59
C ASN A 89 1.22 6.23 5.78
N CYS A 90 1.18 5.54 6.92
CA CYS A 90 0.56 6.05 8.15
C CYS A 90 1.30 7.28 8.68
N CYS A 91 2.63 7.21 8.81
CA CYS A 91 3.43 8.34 9.27
C CYS A 91 3.26 9.55 8.35
N SER A 92 3.40 9.35 7.04
CA SER A 92 3.30 10.41 6.06
C SER A 92 1.91 11.03 6.02
N THR A 93 0.85 10.21 6.08
CA THR A 93 -0.54 10.71 6.15
C THR A 93 -0.81 11.46 7.46
N TYR A 94 -0.24 11.03 8.58
CA TYR A 94 -0.35 11.74 9.86
C TYR A 94 0.33 13.11 9.82
N TYR A 95 1.56 13.19 9.32
CA TYR A 95 2.26 14.47 9.16
C TYR A 95 1.55 15.37 8.15
N PHE A 96 1.09 14.81 7.04
CA PHE A 96 0.29 15.53 6.07
C PHE A 96 -0.96 16.10 6.73
N LEU A 97 -1.76 15.30 7.43
CA LEU A 97 -2.95 15.77 8.17
C LEU A 97 -2.62 16.90 9.15
N LYS A 98 -1.48 16.80 9.84
CA LYS A 98 -1.05 17.78 10.85
C LYS A 98 -0.67 19.13 10.24
N GLY A 99 0.16 19.19 9.22
CA GLY A 99 0.47 20.49 8.59
C GLY A 99 -0.57 20.94 7.56
N VAL A 100 -1.42 20.03 7.07
CA VAL A 100 -2.71 20.35 6.43
C VAL A 100 -3.60 21.16 7.38
N SER A 101 -3.58 20.89 8.69
CA SER A 101 -4.48 21.59 9.61
C SER A 101 -4.21 23.09 9.69
N PHE A 102 -3.03 23.58 9.26
CA PHE A 102 -2.59 24.97 9.47
C PHE A 102 -3.05 25.51 10.83
N SER A 103 -3.10 24.67 11.88
CA SER A 103 -3.88 25.01 13.08
C SER A 103 -3.36 26.28 13.73
N LYS A 104 -2.06 26.55 13.57
CA LYS A 104 -1.42 27.79 14.02
C LYS A 104 -1.71 29.02 13.15
N LEU A 105 -2.01 28.84 11.86
CA LEU A 105 -2.32 29.94 10.93
C LEU A 105 -3.83 30.25 10.89
N GLY A 106 -4.70 29.26 11.07
CA GLY A 106 -6.15 29.46 11.11
C GLY A 106 -6.62 30.26 12.33
N ASP A 107 -5.89 30.18 13.43
CA ASP A 107 -6.11 31.02 14.62
C ASP A 107 -5.71 32.49 14.40
N SER A 108 -4.94 32.79 13.33
CA SER A 108 -4.39 34.13 13.07
C SER A 108 -4.95 34.80 11.81
N MET A 109 -5.59 34.05 10.89
CA MET A 109 -6.03 34.56 9.60
C MET A 109 -7.15 33.68 9.00
N GLU A 110 -8.17 34.29 8.38
CA GLU A 110 -9.21 33.56 7.63
C GLU A 110 -8.61 32.90 6.37
N LEU A 111 -8.15 31.65 6.51
CA LEU A 111 -7.58 30.79 5.46
C LEU A 111 -8.50 30.61 4.24
N VAL A 112 -9.80 30.90 4.37
CA VAL A 112 -10.81 30.81 3.31
C VAL A 112 -10.52 31.76 2.15
N PHE A 113 -9.84 32.89 2.41
CA PHE A 113 -9.46 33.85 1.36
C PHE A 113 -8.15 33.51 0.63
N LEU A 114 -7.31 32.65 1.21
CA LEU A 114 -5.95 32.36 0.70
C LEU A 114 -5.88 31.10 -0.17
N PHE A 115 -6.81 30.16 0.02
CA PHE A 115 -6.85 28.92 -0.74
C PHE A 115 -8.11 28.85 -1.62
N SER A 116 -7.92 28.68 -2.92
CA SER A 116 -9.00 28.36 -3.85
C SER A 116 -9.75 27.10 -3.39
N SER A 117 -11.08 27.05 -3.58
CA SER A 117 -11.91 25.87 -3.30
C SER A 117 -11.35 24.58 -3.94
N PHE A 118 -10.64 24.72 -5.05
CA PHE A 118 -9.92 23.61 -5.71
C PHE A 118 -8.79 23.03 -4.85
N ALA A 119 -8.01 23.87 -4.17
CA ALA A 119 -6.91 23.43 -3.31
C ALA A 119 -7.42 22.67 -2.07
N VAL A 120 -8.52 23.15 -1.47
CA VAL A 120 -9.16 22.47 -0.34
C VAL A 120 -9.76 21.12 -0.78
N ALA A 121 -10.45 21.08 -1.92
CA ALA A 121 -11.00 19.85 -2.47
C ALA A 121 -9.90 18.83 -2.81
N SER A 122 -8.85 19.26 -3.49
CA SER A 122 -7.68 18.42 -3.84
C SER A 122 -7.04 17.78 -2.60
N LYS A 123 -6.84 18.58 -1.54
CA LYS A 123 -6.28 18.13 -0.26
C LYS A 123 -7.13 17.04 0.40
N SER A 124 -8.46 17.25 0.45
CA SER A 124 -9.40 16.27 1.00
C SER A 124 -9.40 14.97 0.23
N VAL A 125 -9.36 15.06 -1.11
CA VAL A 125 -9.26 13.89 -1.99
C VAL A 125 -7.94 13.15 -1.79
N SER A 126 -6.82 13.87 -1.66
CA SER A 126 -5.50 13.25 -1.39
C SER A 126 -5.44 12.51 -0.06
N LEU A 127 -6.00 13.10 1.01
CA LEU A 127 -6.13 12.42 2.31
C LEU A 127 -7.00 11.16 2.19
N SER A 128 -8.13 11.25 1.50
CA SER A 128 -9.04 10.13 1.28
C SER A 128 -8.36 8.99 0.50
N MET A 129 -7.64 9.31 -0.57
CA MET A 129 -6.88 8.34 -1.36
C MET A 129 -5.78 7.67 -0.54
N SER A 130 -5.10 8.42 0.33
CA SER A 130 -4.06 7.89 1.23
C SER A 130 -4.65 6.92 2.25
N ALA A 131 -5.82 7.26 2.83
CA ALA A 131 -6.54 6.38 3.75
C ALA A 131 -7.02 5.09 3.07
N ILE A 132 -7.56 5.19 1.85
CA ILE A 132 -7.96 4.03 1.03
C ILE A 132 -6.74 3.16 0.72
N CYS A 133 -5.60 3.75 0.39
CA CYS A 133 -4.36 3.03 0.11
C CYS A 133 -3.90 2.21 1.33
N VAL A 134 -3.88 2.81 2.52
CA VAL A 134 -3.56 2.10 3.77
C VAL A 134 -4.55 0.94 4.03
N ALA A 135 -5.86 1.18 3.85
CA ALA A 135 -6.86 0.13 4.02
C ALA A 135 -6.65 -1.05 3.05
N LEU A 136 -6.36 -0.77 1.78
CA LEU A 136 -6.05 -1.79 0.78
C LEU A 136 -4.79 -2.59 1.15
N LEU A 137 -3.72 -1.92 1.60
CA LEU A 137 -2.50 -2.60 2.04
C LEU A 137 -2.75 -3.54 3.22
N ILE A 138 -3.59 -3.13 4.19
CA ILE A 138 -4.00 -3.99 5.31
C ILE A 138 -4.77 -5.22 4.81
N VAL A 139 -5.73 -5.04 3.90
CA VAL A 139 -6.49 -6.16 3.31
C VAL A 139 -5.55 -7.15 2.61
N ILE A 140 -4.60 -6.65 1.80
CA ILE A 140 -3.60 -7.48 1.12
C ILE A 140 -2.75 -8.25 2.13
N MET A 141 -2.32 -7.60 3.21
CA MET A 141 -1.53 -8.22 4.27
C MET A 141 -2.30 -9.38 4.93
N VAL A 142 -3.58 -9.18 5.27
CA VAL A 142 -4.43 -10.23 5.87
C VAL A 142 -4.56 -11.42 4.92
N ILE A 143 -4.81 -11.18 3.63
CA ILE A 143 -4.92 -12.25 2.63
C ILE A 143 -3.61 -13.05 2.52
N LEU A 144 -2.46 -12.38 2.55
CA LEU A 144 -1.15 -13.03 2.50
C LEU A 144 -0.90 -13.88 3.76
N ILE A 145 -1.18 -13.37 4.95
CA ILE A 145 -1.04 -14.10 6.22
C ILE A 145 -1.89 -15.37 6.18
N VAL A 146 -3.17 -15.24 5.83
CA VAL A 146 -4.09 -16.39 5.70
C VAL A 146 -3.56 -17.41 4.69
N THR A 147 -3.03 -16.94 3.56
CA THR A 147 -2.46 -17.81 2.52
C THR A 147 -1.23 -18.57 3.02
N ILE A 148 -0.33 -17.91 3.77
CA ILE A 148 0.86 -18.55 4.37
C ILE A 148 0.45 -19.61 5.38
N ILE A 149 -0.44 -19.27 6.32
CA ILE A 149 -0.92 -20.19 7.37
C ILE A 149 -1.60 -21.41 6.75
N GLN A 150 -2.48 -21.21 5.77
CA GLN A 150 -3.15 -22.33 5.10
C GLN A 150 -2.16 -23.22 4.34
N THR A 151 -1.14 -22.63 3.70
CA THR A 151 -0.10 -23.39 3.00
C THR A 151 0.71 -24.24 3.99
N GLN A 152 1.10 -23.68 5.15
CA GLN A 152 1.83 -24.42 6.18
C GLN A 152 0.99 -25.55 6.80
N ARG A 153 -0.30 -25.28 7.10
CA ARG A 153 -1.21 -26.31 7.62
C ARG A 153 -1.39 -27.49 6.67
N ARG A 154 -1.44 -27.24 5.35
CA ARG A 154 -1.49 -28.31 4.34
C ARG A 154 -0.22 -29.15 4.33
N HIS A 155 0.95 -28.51 4.24
CA HIS A 155 2.23 -29.22 4.27
C HIS A 155 2.44 -30.06 5.54
N ARG A 156 1.96 -29.58 6.69
CA ARG A 156 2.02 -30.34 7.94
C ARG A 156 1.16 -31.61 7.89
N ARG A 157 -0.09 -31.50 7.40
CA ARG A 157 -0.99 -32.66 7.24
C ARG A 157 -0.45 -33.69 6.27
N ASP A 158 0.15 -33.25 5.16
CA ASP A 158 0.73 -34.16 4.16
C ASP A 158 1.93 -34.92 4.74
N ARG A 159 2.75 -34.26 5.57
CA ARG A 159 3.86 -34.91 6.27
C ARG A 159 3.40 -35.94 7.30
N GLU A 160 2.33 -35.62 8.04
CA GLU A 160 1.72 -36.54 9.02
C GLU A 160 1.15 -37.79 8.33
N ARG A 161 0.44 -37.64 7.19
CA ARG A 161 -0.04 -38.79 6.39
C ARG A 161 1.08 -39.68 5.84
N ASN A 162 2.18 -39.09 5.37
CA ASN A 162 3.30 -39.86 4.84
C ASN A 162 4.02 -40.67 5.95
N LEU A 163 4.03 -40.17 7.18
CA LEU A 163 4.55 -40.88 8.35
C LEU A 163 3.64 -42.03 8.77
N GLU A 164 2.33 -41.87 8.69
CA GLU A 164 1.35 -42.93 8.93
C GLU A 164 1.40 -44.04 7.88
N SER A 165 1.67 -43.71 6.60
CA SER A 165 1.79 -44.72 5.53
C SER A 165 3.08 -45.55 5.59
N GLN A 166 4.07 -45.16 6.41
CA GLN A 166 5.34 -45.86 6.58
C GLN A 166 5.38 -46.78 7.82
N LYS A 167 4.34 -46.77 8.66
CA LYS A 167 4.17 -47.70 9.78
C LYS A 167 3.29 -48.87 9.39
#